data_AF-A0A0R3RAQ9-F1
#
_entry.id   AF-A0A0R3RAQ9-F1
#
_cell.length_a   1.000
_cell.length_b   1.000
_cell.length_c   1.000
_cell.angle_alpha   90.00
_cell.angle_beta   90.00
_cell.angle_gamma   90.00
#
_symmetry.space_group_name_H-M   'P 1'
#
loop_
_entity.id
_entity.type
_entity.pdbx_description
1 polymer ?
#
loop_
_entity_poly.entity_id
_entity_poly.type
_entity_poly.pdbx_seq_one_letter_code
_entity_poly.pdbx_strand_id
1 'polypeptide(L)' 'MQAYRALNQALGRCLRHRSDWGSILMLDERLLQTQANPNAKKISRWIRKQLRPLTNYEHFLNELANFVNKMELKNS' A
#
# COMPACT_ATOMS: atom_id res chain seq x y z
N MET A 1 -17.51 -7.96 -4.20
CA MET A 1 -17.17 -6.64 -4.79
C MET A 1 -17.08 -5.53 -3.73
N GLN A 2 -17.91 -5.57 -2.69
CA GLN A 2 -17.97 -4.52 -1.66
C GLN A 2 -16.66 -4.36 -0.86
N ALA A 3 -15.92 -5.44 -0.57
CA ALA A 3 -14.63 -5.38 0.13
C ALA A 3 -13.60 -4.45 -0.55
N TYR A 4 -13.44 -4.52 -1.88
CA TYR A 4 -12.54 -3.64 -2.61
C TYR A 4 -12.99 -2.18 -2.61
N ARG A 5 -14.30 -1.92 -2.58
CA ARG A 5 -14.85 -0.55 -2.45
C ARG A 5 -14.55 0.02 -1.07
N ALA A 6 -14.76 -0.77 -0.01
CA ALA A 6 -14.43 -0.38 1.36
C ALA A 6 -12.92 -0.11 1.52
N LEU A 7 -12.07 -0.99 0.96
CA LEU A 7 -10.62 -0.80 0.94
C LEU A 7 -10.24 0.54 0.28
N ASN A 8 -10.71 0.77 -0.95
CA ASN A 8 -10.39 2.01 -1.67
C ASN A 8 -10.91 3.26 -0.93
N GLN A 9 -12.05 3.16 -0.25
CA GLN A 9 -12.59 4.25 0.58
C GLN A 9 -11.70 4.53 1.79
N ALA A 10 -11.27 3.50 2.53
CA ALA A 10 -10.38 3.66 3.69
C ALA A 10 -9.04 4.31 3.29
N LEU A 11 -8.46 3.88 2.17
CA LEU A 11 -7.20 4.44 1.65
C LEU A 11 -7.30 5.93 1.32
N GLY A 12 -8.42 6.35 0.69
CA GLY A 12 -8.68 7.76 0.40
C GLY A 12 -8.96 8.62 1.64
N ARG A 13 -9.24 8.00 2.80
CA ARG A 13 -9.40 8.69 4.08
C ARG A 13 -8.08 8.83 4.82
N CYS A 14 -7.18 7.85 4.71
CA CYS A 14 -5.86 7.89 5.36
C CYS A 14 -4.87 8.82 4.65
N LEU A 15 -4.93 8.94 3.33
CA LEU A 15 -4.06 9.82 2.54
C LEU A 15 -4.88 11.00 2.00
N ARG A 16 -5.17 11.97 2.87
CA ARG A 16 -6.15 13.03 2.61
C ARG A 16 -5.52 14.33 2.09
N HIS A 17 -4.29 14.64 2.46
CA HIS A 17 -3.63 15.89 2.09
C HIS A 17 -2.32 15.65 1.33
N ARG A 18 -1.96 16.57 0.43
CA ARG A 18 -0.79 16.43 -0.45
C ARG A 18 0.55 16.36 0.27
N SER A 19 0.58 16.86 1.50
CA SER A 19 1.77 16.90 2.37
C SER A 19 1.76 15.80 3.43
N ASP A 20 0.67 15.05 3.55
CA ASP A 20 0.57 13.95 4.50
C ASP A 20 1.15 12.69 3.88
N TRP A 21 1.80 11.89 4.70
CA TRP A 21 2.34 10.60 4.31
C TRP A 21 1.96 9.53 5.31
N GLY A 22 1.90 8.30 4.84
CA GLY A 22 1.59 7.15 5.67
C GLY A 22 2.01 5.86 4.97
N SER A 23 2.32 4.85 5.76
CA SER A 23 2.56 3.49 5.27
C SER A 23 1.29 2.66 5.45
N ILE A 24 0.96 1.84 4.46
CA ILE A 24 -0.19 0.95 4.50
C ILE A 24 0.32 -0.47 4.26
N LEU A 25 0.17 -1.32 5.27
CA LEU A 25 0.49 -2.74 5.18
C LEU A 25 -0.75 -3.52 4.73
N MET A 26 -0.61 -4.28 3.65
CA MET A 26 -1.68 -5.13 3.13
C MET A 26 -1.30 -6.60 3.28
N LEU A 27 -2.03 -7.32 4.14
CA LEU A 27 -1.82 -8.74 4.43
C LEU A 27 -2.89 -9.58 3.71
N ASP A 28 -2.81 -9.62 2.38
CA ASP A 28 -3.76 -10.37 1.56
C ASP A 28 -3.07 -10.83 0.26
N GLU A 29 -2.85 -12.13 0.12
CA GLU A 29 -2.24 -12.76 -1.06
C GLU A 29 -2.98 -12.42 -2.36
N ARG A 30 -4.28 -12.10 -2.27
CA ARG A 30 -5.13 -11.80 -3.42
C ARG A 30 -4.85 -10.41 -4.00
N LEU A 31 -3.97 -9.62 -3.39
CA LEU A 31 -3.57 -8.31 -3.87
C LEU A 31 -2.31 -8.37 -4.74
N LEU A 32 -1.56 -9.48 -4.65
CA LEU A 32 -0.45 -9.75 -5.57
C LEU A 32 -1.05 -10.09 -6.93
N GLN A 33 -0.66 -9.31 -7.94
CA GLN A 33 -1.13 -9.50 -9.30
C GLN A 33 -0.44 -10.71 -9.94
N THR A 34 -0.98 -11.90 -9.70
CA THR A 34 -0.58 -13.14 -10.37
C THR A 34 -1.43 -13.37 -11.61
N GLN A 35 -0.94 -14.17 -12.57
CA GLN A 35 -1.74 -14.57 -13.75
C GLN A 35 -3.05 -15.27 -13.35
N ALA A 36 -3.07 -15.95 -12.20
CA ALA A 36 -4.21 -16.68 -11.66
C ALA A 36 -5.25 -15.80 -10.93
N ASN A 37 -4.97 -14.50 -10.69
CA ASN A 37 -5.84 -13.64 -9.89
C ASN A 37 -6.34 -12.39 -10.63
N PRO A 38 -7.48 -12.48 -11.33
CA PRO A 38 -8.07 -11.35 -12.05
C PRO A 38 -8.61 -10.25 -11.13
N ASN A 39 -8.81 -10.53 -9.84
CA ASN A 39 -9.42 -9.61 -8.89
C ASN A 39 -8.47 -8.49 -8.43
N ALA A 40 -7.16 -8.65 -8.57
CA ALA A 40 -6.19 -7.58 -8.30
C ALA A 40 -6.49 -6.30 -9.09
N LYS A 41 -7.09 -6.41 -10.30
CA LYS A 41 -7.53 -5.27 -11.11
C LYS A 41 -8.59 -4.38 -10.42
N LYS A 42 -9.31 -4.88 -9.41
CA LYS A 42 -10.34 -4.16 -8.65
C LYS A 42 -9.75 -3.15 -7.65
N ILE A 43 -8.46 -3.25 -7.36
CA ILE A 43 -7.71 -2.24 -6.61
C ILE A 43 -7.48 -1.02 -7.52
N SER A 44 -7.64 0.20 -7.00
CA SER A 44 -7.40 1.42 -7.78
C SER A 44 -6.00 1.44 -8.39
N ARG A 45 -5.89 1.95 -9.63
CA ARG A 45 -4.64 1.92 -10.42
C ARG A 45 -3.46 2.58 -9.71
N TRP A 46 -3.71 3.64 -8.93
CA TRP A 46 -2.66 4.35 -8.21
C TRP A 46 -2.06 3.49 -7.09
N ILE A 47 -2.88 2.73 -6.34
CA ILE A 47 -2.42 1.81 -5.30
C ILE A 47 -1.61 0.68 -5.92
N ARG A 48 -2.10 0.10 -7.03
CA ARG A 48 -1.40 -1.00 -7.71
C ARG A 48 0.02 -0.63 -8.15
N LYS A 49 0.25 0.63 -8.53
CA LYS A 49 1.59 1.13 -8.89
C LYS A 49 2.52 1.30 -7.68
N GLN A 50 1.97 1.36 -6.47
CA GLN A 50 2.70 1.59 -5.22
C GLN A 50 2.83 0.32 -4.37
N LEU A 51 2.15 -0.77 -4.74
CA LEU A 51 2.26 -2.06 -4.04
C LEU A 51 3.69 -2.59 -4.14
N ARG A 52 4.27 -2.90 -2.98
CA ARG A 52 5.59 -3.53 -2.85
C ARG A 52 5.39 -4.90 -2.21
N PRO A 53 5.79 -6.00 -2.86
CA PRO A 53 5.73 -7.31 -2.24
C PRO A 53 6.76 -7.39 -1.11
N LEU A 54 6.28 -7.75 0.08
CA LEU A 54 7.12 -8.01 1.25
C LEU A 54 7.29 -9.52 1.38
N THR A 55 8.54 -9.97 1.50
CA THR A 55 8.89 -11.40 1.43
C THR A 55 8.99 -12.06 2.79
N ASN A 56 9.31 -11.29 3.84
CA ASN A 56 9.40 -11.74 5.22
C ASN A 56 9.31 -10.55 6.17
N TYR A 57 9.27 -10.85 7.47
CA TYR A 57 9.13 -9.85 8.54
C TYR A 57 10.32 -8.86 8.60
N GLU A 58 11.54 -9.34 8.41
CA GLU A 58 12.73 -8.49 8.45
C GLU A 58 12.77 -7.51 7.27
N HIS A 59 12.43 -7.98 6.07
CA HIS A 59 12.29 -7.14 4.89
C HIS A 59 11.20 -6.08 5.08
N PHE A 60 10.07 -6.44 5.72
CA PHE A 60 9.04 -5.47 6.11
C PHE A 60 9.60 -4.38 7.04
N LEU A 61 10.30 -4.76 8.11
CA LEU A 61 10.86 -3.79 9.05
C LEU A 61 11.86 -2.85 8.36
N ASN A 62 12.72 -3.38 7.51
CA ASN A 62 13.70 -2.59 6.76
C ASN A 62 13.01 -1.61 5.79
N GLU A 63 12.03 -2.05 5.01
CA GLU A 63 11.29 -1.17 4.10
C GLU A 63 10.50 -0.10 4.86
N LEU A 64 9.92 -0.44 6.02
CA LEU A 64 9.18 0.52 6.84
C LEU A 64 10.12 1.59 7.43
N ALA A 65 11.25 1.19 8.01
CA ALA A 65 12.24 2.11 8.56
C ALA A 65 12.78 3.06 7.47
N ASN A 66 13.14 2.50 6.30
CA ASN A 66 13.59 3.29 5.15
C ASN A 66 12.52 4.29 4.68
N PHE A 67 11.26 3.87 4.65
CA PHE A 67 10.15 4.75 4.31
C PHE A 67 10.02 5.91 5.31
N VAL A 68 9.99 5.62 6.61
CA VAL A 68 9.85 6.64 7.66
C VAL A 68 11.00 7.65 7.59
N ASN A 69 12.24 7.17 7.57
CA ASN A 69 13.44 8.02 7.47
C ASN A 69 13.38 8.95 6.24
N LYS A 70 12.99 8.41 5.07
CA LYS A 70 12.86 9.19 3.83
C LYS A 70 11.79 10.28 3.94
N MET A 71 10.67 9.97 4.59
CA MET A 71 9.57 10.93 4.72
C MET A 71 9.84 11.99 5.78
N GLU A 72 10.56 11.66 6.86
CA GLU A 72 11.06 12.63 7.84
C GLU A 72 12.04 13.62 7.20
N LEU A 73 13.02 13.13 6.44
CA LEU A 73 13.97 14.00 5.70
C LEU A 73 13.29 14.94 4.71
N LYS A 74 12.14 14.55 4.15
CA LYS A 74 11.37 15.38 3.21
C LYS A 74 10.57 16.49 3.91
N ASN A 75 10.35 16.34 5.22
CA ASN A 75 9.62 17.29 6.06
C ASN A 75 10.53 18.26 6.83
N SER A 76 11.85 18.01 6.82
CA SER A 76 12.90 18.91 7.31
C SER A 76 13.32 19.92 6.25
#